data_AF-A0A932CU39-F1
#
_entry.id   AF-A0A932CU39-F1
#
_cell.length_a   1.000
_cell.length_b   1.000
_cell.length_c   1.000
_cell.angle_alpha   90.00
_cell.angle_beta   90.00
_cell.angle_gamma   90.00
#
_symmetry.space_group_name_H-M   'P 1'
#
loop_
_entity.id
_entity.type
_entity.pdbx_description
1 polymer ?
#
loop_
_entity_poly.entity_id
_entity_poly.type
_entity_poly.pdbx_seq_one_letter_code
_entity_poly.pdbx_strand_id
1 'polypeptide(L)'
;MKRTTRRLRKLLRDSRGQGMTEYIIIVALIAIAAIGVVTIFGDNIRDLFAGATNALSGETAVKVDSEKARTSHTKSRTLKNFAEDNKGSNR
;
A
#
# COMPACT_ATOMS: atom_id res chain seq x y z
N MET A 1 0.99 57.54 -21.14
CA MET A 1 0.01 56.44 -21.01
C MET A 1 0.69 55.05 -20.93
N LYS A 2 1.53 54.77 -19.91
CA LYS A 2 2.29 53.48 -19.78
C LYS A 2 2.13 52.79 -18.41
N ARG A 3 1.10 53.14 -17.63
CA ARG A 3 0.93 52.62 -16.25
C ARG A 3 -0.05 51.43 -16.16
N THR A 4 -0.91 51.23 -17.15
CA THR A 4 -2.02 50.26 -17.10
C THR A 4 -1.59 48.81 -17.40
N THR A 5 -0.55 48.61 -18.22
CA THR A 5 -0.10 47.28 -18.66
C THR A 5 0.64 46.47 -17.59
N ARG A 6 1.10 47.11 -16.50
CA ARG A 6 1.84 46.42 -15.43
C ARG A 6 0.96 45.55 -14.53
N ARG A 7 -0.33 45.86 -14.39
CA ARG A 7 -1.25 45.08 -13.53
C ARG A 7 -1.66 43.76 -14.16
N LEU A 8 -1.83 43.72 -15.49
CA LEU A 8 -2.23 42.51 -16.22
C LEU A 8 -1.15 41.40 -16.17
N ARG A 9 0.13 41.77 -16.28
CA ARG A 9 1.26 40.81 -16.11
C ARG A 9 1.46 40.32 -14.68
N LYS A 10 0.94 41.03 -13.67
CA LYS A 10 1.05 40.62 -12.26
C LYS A 10 0.00 39.57 -11.88
N LEU A 11 -1.18 39.60 -12.52
CA LEU A 11 -2.22 38.58 -12.36
C LEU A 11 -1.82 37.23 -12.98
N LEU A 12 -1.13 37.25 -14.13
CA LEU A 12 -0.56 36.05 -14.77
C LEU A 12 0.70 35.53 -14.06
N ARG A 13 1.21 36.27 -13.06
CA ARG A 13 2.40 35.94 -12.27
C ARG A 13 2.02 35.70 -10.81
N ASP A 14 0.83 35.18 -10.58
CA ASP A 14 0.43 34.72 -9.26
C ASP A 14 0.93 33.28 -9.05
N SER A 15 2.14 33.17 -8.52
CA SER A 15 2.80 31.89 -8.21
C SER A 15 2.32 31.28 -6.88
N ARG A 16 1.26 31.82 -6.25
CA ARG A 16 0.79 31.41 -4.92
C ARG A 16 0.23 29.98 -4.85
N GLY A 17 0.03 29.31 -5.99
CA GLY A 17 -0.35 27.89 -6.06
C GLY A 17 0.57 27.00 -6.89
N GLN A 18 1.65 27.56 -7.47
CA GLN A 18 2.50 26.85 -8.43
C GLN A 18 3.24 25.68 -7.76
N GLY A 19 3.78 25.88 -6.56
CA GLY A 19 4.48 24.82 -5.83
C GLY A 19 3.54 23.80 -5.19
N MET A 20 2.45 24.26 -4.56
CA MET A 20 1.58 23.38 -3.77
C MET A 20 0.94 22.26 -4.61
N THR A 21 0.49 22.58 -5.82
CA THR A 21 -0.13 21.60 -6.71
C THR A 21 0.88 20.63 -7.32
N GLU A 22 2.07 21.11 -7.68
CA GLU A 22 3.17 20.29 -8.19
C GLU A 22 3.65 19.28 -7.14
N TYR A 23 3.82 19.72 -5.88
CA TYR A 23 4.18 18.80 -4.79
C TYR A 23 3.09 17.78 -4.52
N ILE A 24 1.81 18.16 -4.55
CA ILE A 24 0.70 17.21 -4.37
C ILE A 24 0.72 16.13 -5.46
N ILE A 25 0.97 16.51 -6.73
CA ILE A 25 1.04 15.56 -7.84
C ILE A 25 2.23 14.59 -7.65
N ILE A 26 3.41 15.10 -7.30
CA ILE A 26 4.59 14.25 -7.04
C ILE A 26 4.33 13.29 -5.88
N VAL A 27 3.74 13.76 -4.78
CA VAL A 27 3.38 12.91 -3.63
C VAL A 27 2.37 11.84 -4.02
N ALA A 28 1.36 12.18 -4.83
CA ALA A 28 0.39 11.20 -5.32
C ALA A 28 1.05 10.11 -6.16
N LEU A 29 2.00 10.46 -7.03
CA LEU A 29 2.76 9.49 -7.83
C LEU A 29 3.63 8.57 -6.95
N ILE A 30 4.31 9.13 -5.95
CA ILE A 30 5.10 8.34 -4.98
C ILE A 30 4.20 7.39 -4.19
N ALA A 31 3.01 7.84 -3.77
CA ALA A 31 2.07 7.01 -3.01
C ALA A 31 1.59 5.79 -3.83
N ILE A 32 1.25 6.00 -5.11
CA ILE A 32 0.85 4.90 -6.01
C ILE A 32 2.01 3.92 -6.20
N ALA A 33 3.23 4.42 -6.45
CA ALA A 33 4.42 3.58 -6.57
C ALA A 33 4.69 2.78 -5.29
N ALA A 34 4.55 3.41 -4.12
CA ALA A 34 4.74 2.77 -2.82
C ALA A 34 3.73 1.65 -2.57
N ILE A 35 2.45 1.85 -2.93
CA ILE A 35 1.44 0.78 -2.86
C ILE A 35 1.86 -0.41 -3.74
N GLY A 36 2.35 -0.15 -4.96
CA GLY A 36 2.85 -1.20 -5.86
C GLY A 36 4.04 -1.97 -5.28
N VAL A 37 5.03 -1.28 -4.72
CA VAL A 37 6.20 -1.94 -4.10
C VAL A 37 5.79 -2.74 -2.86
N VAL A 38 4.98 -2.17 -1.97
CA VAL A 38 4.57 -2.85 -0.74
C VAL A 38 3.67 -4.05 -1.03
N THR A 39 2.83 -3.99 -2.06
CA THR A 39 2.00 -5.15 -2.45
C THR A 39 2.82 -6.29 -3.05
N ILE A 40 3.83 -5.99 -3.88
CA ILE A 40 4.68 -7.02 -4.50
C ILE A 40 5.68 -7.62 -3.50
N PHE A 41 6.29 -6.77 -2.66
CA PHE A 41 7.38 -7.19 -1.78
C PHE A 41 6.98 -7.38 -0.32
N GLY A 42 5.74 -7.03 0.07
CA GLY A 42 5.29 -7.06 1.47
C GLY A 42 5.36 -8.45 2.09
N ASP A 43 4.97 -9.49 1.35
CA ASP A 43 5.02 -10.87 1.84
C ASP A 43 6.46 -11.35 2.01
N ASN A 44 7.34 -11.07 1.04
CA ASN A 44 8.77 -11.41 1.14
C ASN A 44 9.44 -10.71 2.33
N ILE A 45 9.12 -9.44 2.56
CA ILE A 45 9.62 -8.67 3.72
C ILE A 45 9.13 -9.31 5.02
N ARG A 46 7.85 -9.67 5.11
CA ARG A 46 7.29 -10.34 6.31
C ARG A 46 7.98 -11.67 6.60
N ASP A 47 8.24 -12.46 5.56
CA ASP A 47 8.92 -13.76 5.72
C ASP A 47 10.36 -13.59 6.22
N LEU A 48 11.09 -12.59 5.72
CA LEU A 48 12.43 -12.25 6.21
C LEU A 48 12.42 -11.80 7.67
N PHE A 49 11.47 -10.95 8.06
CA PHE A 49 11.32 -10.52 9.45
C PHE A 49 10.93 -11.69 10.37
N ALA A 50 10.00 -12.55 9.93
CA ALA A 50 9.61 -13.74 10.70
C ALA A 50 10.81 -14.68 10.90
N GLY A 51 11.61 -14.92 9.85
CA GLY A 51 12.84 -15.70 9.95
C GLY A 51 13.85 -15.08 10.94
N ALA A 52 14.05 -13.77 10.90
CA ALA A 52 14.94 -13.06 11.82
C ALA A 52 14.43 -13.11 13.27
N THR A 53 13.13 -12.94 13.50
CA THR A 53 12.52 -13.05 14.84
C THR A 53 12.63 -14.47 15.40
N ASN A 54 12.44 -15.51 14.56
CA ASN A 54 12.57 -16.90 14.98
C ASN A 54 14.03 -17.28 15.29
N ALA A 55 14.97 -16.81 14.47
CA ALA A 55 16.40 -16.99 14.76
C ALA A 55 16.79 -16.33 16.09
N LEU A 56 16.22 -15.17 16.39
CA LEU A 56 16.42 -14.47 17.66
C LEU A 56 15.75 -15.19 18.85
N SER A 57 14.60 -15.85 18.64
CA SER A 57 13.91 -16.63 19.69
C SER A 57 14.53 -18.01 19.93
N GLY A 58 15.46 -18.45 19.08
CA GLY A 58 16.12 -19.75 19.19
C GLY A 58 15.28 -20.91 18.64
N GLU A 59 14.21 -20.63 17.90
CA GLU A 59 13.30 -21.65 17.38
C GLU A 59 13.72 -22.09 15.96
N THR A 60 14.21 -23.33 15.83
CA THR A 60 14.79 -23.87 14.58
C THR A 60 13.75 -24.39 13.58
N ALA A 61 12.47 -24.48 13.96
CA ALA A 61 11.41 -25.04 13.12
C ALA A 61 10.61 -23.94 12.42
N VAL A 62 11.08 -23.52 11.25
CA VAL A 62 10.42 -22.51 10.41
C VAL A 62 9.11 -23.07 9.84
N LYS A 63 7.99 -22.86 10.54
CA LYS A 63 6.64 -22.94 9.96
C LYS A 63 6.20 -21.54 9.57
N VAL A 64 6.80 -20.98 8.53
CA VAL A 64 6.27 -19.77 7.89
C VAL A 64 5.03 -20.22 7.14
N ASP A 65 3.87 -20.04 7.78
CA ASP A 65 2.52 -20.39 7.31
C ASP A 65 2.12 -19.44 6.14
N SER A 66 2.97 -19.34 5.12
CA SER A 66 2.81 -18.55 3.89
C SER A 66 1.62 -19.02 3.04
N GLU A 67 1.11 -20.22 3.32
CA GLU A 67 -0.17 -20.74 2.85
C GLU A 67 -1.38 -19.89 3.34
N LYS A 68 -1.36 -19.38 4.58
CA LYS A 68 -2.47 -18.57 5.13
C LYS A 68 -2.55 -17.16 4.55
N ALA A 69 -1.42 -16.57 4.18
CA ALA A 69 -1.39 -15.23 3.57
C ALA A 69 -1.93 -15.27 2.13
N ARG A 70 -1.58 -16.31 1.36
CA ARG A 70 -2.05 -16.52 -0.02
C ARG A 70 -3.53 -16.92 -0.07
N THR A 71 -3.98 -17.75 0.86
CA THR A 71 -5.39 -18.15 0.94
C THR A 71 -6.29 -17.01 1.42
N SER A 72 -5.81 -16.07 2.23
CA SER A 72 -6.65 -14.97 2.73
C SER A 72 -7.04 -13.94 1.65
N HIS A 73 -6.21 -13.73 0.62
CA HIS A 73 -6.53 -12.80 -0.47
C HIS A 73 -7.23 -13.46 -1.68
N THR A 74 -7.19 -14.79 -1.81
CA THR A 74 -7.83 -15.53 -2.93
C THR A 74 -9.02 -16.37 -2.51
N LYS A 75 -9.32 -16.51 -1.21
CA LYS A 75 -10.52 -17.22 -0.71
C LYS A 75 -11.75 -16.35 -0.92
N SER A 76 -12.21 -16.29 -2.17
CA SER A 76 -13.53 -15.80 -2.52
C SER A 76 -14.56 -16.60 -1.71
N ARG A 77 -15.20 -15.93 -0.74
CA ARG A 77 -16.27 -16.51 0.07
C ARG A 77 -17.49 -16.72 -0.82
N THR A 78 -17.57 -17.90 -1.44
CA THR A 78 -18.73 -18.32 -2.21
C THR A 78 -19.69 -19.14 -1.34
N LEU A 79 -20.93 -19.29 -1.80
CA LEU A 79 -21.98 -20.03 -1.07
C LEU A 79 -21.60 -21.49 -0.76
N LYS A 80 -20.67 -22.07 -1.54
CA LYS A 80 -20.12 -23.41 -1.28
C LYS A 80 -19.27 -23.44 -0.01
N ASN A 81 -18.44 -22.42 0.19
CA ASN A 81 -17.52 -22.33 1.34
C ASN A 81 -18.25 -21.99 2.65
N PHE A 82 -19.36 -21.25 2.58
CA PHE A 82 -20.20 -20.97 3.76
C PHE A 82 -20.86 -22.23 4.35
N ALA A 83 -21.28 -23.16 3.49
CA ALA A 83 -21.90 -24.42 3.92
C ALA A 83 -20.87 -25.39 4.52
N GLU A 84 -19.63 -25.37 4.04
CA GLU A 84 -18.54 -26.21 4.56
C GLU A 84 -18.02 -25.74 5.93
N ASP A 85 -17.83 -24.43 6.13
CA ASP A 85 -17.38 -23.88 7.42
C ASP A 85 -18.37 -24.19 8.56
N ASN A 86 -19.68 -24.24 8.28
CA ASN A 86 -20.70 -24.55 9.29
C ASN A 86 -20.78 -26.06 9.62
N LYS A 87 -20.38 -26.94 8.69
CA LYS A 87 -20.32 -28.40 8.93
C LYS A 87 -19.14 -28.82 9.82
N GLY A 88 -18.07 -28.03 9.87
CA GLY A 88 -16.88 -28.31 10.69
C GLY A 88 -16.97 -27.85 12.15
N SER A 89 -17.97 -27.02 12.51
CA SER A 89 -18.07 -26.43 13.85
C SER A 89 -18.71 -27.34 14.90
N ASN A 90 -19.19 -28.53 14.54
CA ASN A 90 -19.93 -29.41 15.45
C ASN A 90 -19.22 -30.75 15.74
N ARG A 91 -17.89 -30.71 15.85
CA ARG A 91 -17.08 -31.80 16.40
C ARG A 91 -16.07 -31.27 17.40
#